data_AF-A0A2R8B3E9-F1
#
_entry.id   AF-A0A2R8B3E9-F1
#
_cell.length_a   1.000
_cell.length_b   1.000
_cell.length_c   1.000
_cell.angle_alpha   90.00
_cell.angle_beta   90.00
_cell.angle_gamma   90.00
#
_symmetry.space_group_name_H-M   'P 1'
#
loop_
_entity.id
_entity.type
_entity.pdbx_description
1 polymer ?
#
loop_
_entity_poly.entity_id
_entity_poly.type
_entity_poly.pdbx_seq_one_letter_code
_entity_poly.pdbx_strand_id
1 'polypeptide(L)'
;MYPSLFPYIFRAPFSGDVTQEITPRFLSPDIKGSPEIEARILREVASYGKQLGKVLEALQALSEKTKVPLPEIDALVAGVERVKAEMKVTLRDEAEAALTRLKAVDEAAWEEVVGRKG
;
A
#
# COMPACT_ATOMS: atom_id res chain seq x y z
N MET A 1 3.70 32.66 -21.05
CA MET A 1 2.58 32.58 -20.09
C MET A 1 2.07 31.13 -20.14
N TYR A 2 2.47 30.30 -19.18
CA TYR A 2 2.00 28.91 -19.09
C TYR A 2 0.86 28.84 -18.06
N PRO A 3 -0.31 28.27 -18.39
CA PRO A 3 -1.37 28.11 -17.42
C PRO A 3 -1.05 26.92 -16.51
N SER A 4 -1.12 27.15 -15.21
CA SER A 4 -1.00 26.14 -14.16
C SER A 4 -2.23 25.22 -14.20
N LEU A 5 -2.04 23.96 -14.55
CA LEU A 5 -3.04 22.89 -14.37
C LEU A 5 -2.89 22.31 -12.96
N PHE A 6 -3.40 23.01 -11.95
CA PHE A 6 -3.72 22.38 -10.66
C PHE A 6 -5.18 21.93 -10.69
N PRO A 7 -5.51 20.62 -10.69
CA PRO A 7 -6.88 20.22 -10.49
C PRO A 7 -7.26 20.43 -9.02
N TYR A 8 -8.32 21.22 -8.82
CA TYR A 8 -9.03 21.35 -7.55
C TYR A 8 -9.58 19.97 -7.15
N ILE A 9 -9.03 19.38 -6.09
CA ILE A 9 -9.59 18.18 -5.47
C ILE A 9 -10.60 18.64 -4.42
N PHE A 10 -11.89 18.49 -4.70
CA PHE A 10 -12.95 18.72 -3.73
C PHE A 10 -13.04 17.50 -2.79
N ARG A 11 -12.91 17.70 -1.47
CA ARG A 11 -12.99 16.64 -0.44
C ARG A 11 -14.05 16.98 0.61
N ALA A 12 -14.98 16.06 0.86
CA ALA A 12 -16.08 16.24 1.80
C ALA A 12 -15.65 15.86 3.25
N PRO A 13 -16.11 16.59 4.28
CA PRO A 13 -15.79 16.26 5.67
C PRO A 13 -16.49 14.95 6.10
N PHE A 14 -15.80 14.14 6.91
CA PHE A 14 -16.14 12.76 7.36
C PHE A 14 -15.80 11.58 6.42
N SER A 15 -14.98 11.77 5.38
CA SER A 15 -14.50 10.66 4.52
C SER A 15 -13.43 9.75 5.15
N GLY A 16 -13.04 10.00 6.41
CA GLY A 16 -11.80 9.45 6.97
C GLY A 16 -10.54 10.14 6.44
N ASP A 17 -10.68 11.40 5.99
CA ASP A 17 -9.57 12.31 5.63
C ASP A 17 -8.71 12.58 6.88
N VAL A 18 -7.86 11.62 7.21
CA VAL A 18 -6.61 11.89 7.92
C VAL A 18 -5.89 12.89 7.03
N THR A 19 -5.63 14.08 7.54
CA THR A 19 -4.73 15.04 6.91
C THR A 19 -3.35 14.39 6.82
N GLN A 20 -3.12 13.54 5.83
CA GLN A 20 -1.79 13.14 5.45
C GLN A 20 -1.23 14.36 4.74
N GLU A 21 -0.51 15.17 5.51
CA GLU A 21 0.29 16.25 4.98
C GLU A 21 1.19 15.64 3.88
N ILE A 22 0.91 15.97 2.62
CA ILE A 22 1.83 15.73 1.50
C ILE A 22 2.82 16.90 1.46
N THR A 23 3.25 17.42 2.62
CA THR A 23 4.51 18.14 2.67
C THR A 23 5.60 17.10 2.64
N PRO A 24 6.69 17.36 1.91
CA PRO A 24 7.83 16.47 2.03
C PRO A 24 8.29 16.51 3.50
N ARG A 25 8.35 15.33 4.12
CA ARG A 25 8.41 15.10 5.59
C ARG A 25 9.56 15.79 6.33
N PHE A 26 10.51 16.39 5.61
CA PHE A 26 11.56 17.24 6.18
C PHE A 26 11.04 18.61 6.67
N LEU A 27 9.80 19.00 6.34
CA LEU A 27 9.19 20.26 6.77
C LEU A 27 8.07 20.11 7.80
N SER A 28 7.70 18.88 8.19
CA SER A 28 6.52 18.67 9.04
C SER A 28 6.88 18.94 10.52
N PRO A 29 6.19 19.88 11.20
CA PRO A 29 6.52 20.28 12.59
C PRO A 29 6.18 19.20 13.65
N ASP A 30 5.51 18.14 13.24
CA ASP A 30 4.87 17.17 14.14
C ASP A 30 5.84 16.07 14.61
N ILE A 31 6.99 15.94 13.95
CA ILE A 31 8.01 14.94 14.25
C ILE A 31 8.92 15.46 15.37
N LYS A 32 8.66 15.03 16.62
CA LYS A 32 9.53 15.33 17.78
C LYS A 32 10.79 14.42 17.85
N GLY A 33 11.22 13.83 16.73
CA GLY A 33 12.37 12.92 16.60
C GLY A 33 13.25 13.23 15.38
N SER A 34 14.25 12.40 15.09
CA SER A 34 15.01 12.54 13.82
C SER A 34 14.15 11.99 12.66
N PRO A 35 13.84 12.82 11.64
CA PRO A 35 13.04 12.40 10.49
C PRO A 35 13.68 11.23 9.72
N GLU A 36 15.01 11.17 9.67
CA GLU A 36 15.76 10.09 9.01
C GLU A 36 15.55 8.75 9.73
N ILE A 37 15.55 8.78 11.07
CA ILE A 37 15.32 7.58 11.89
C ILE A 37 13.88 7.10 11.71
N GLU A 38 12.89 7.99 11.76
CA GLU A 38 11.49 7.60 11.55
C GLU A 38 11.23 7.04 10.16
N ALA A 39 11.77 7.68 9.11
CA ALA A 39 11.64 7.19 7.75
C ALA A 39 12.22 5.78 7.59
N ARG A 40 13.36 5.52 8.25
CA ARG A 40 14.01 4.22 8.23
C ARG A 40 13.19 3.17 8.99
N ILE A 41 12.63 3.50 10.14
CA ILE A 41 11.73 2.60 10.88
C ILE A 41 10.51 2.20 10.03
N LEU A 42 9.88 3.17 9.36
CA LEU A 42 8.70 2.91 8.54
C LEU A 42 8.98 2.08 7.30
N ARG A 43 10.18 2.24 6.70
CA ARG A 43 10.59 1.49 5.50
C ARG A 43 11.09 0.09 5.84
N GLU A 44 11.92 -0.03 6.87
CA GLU A 44 12.71 -1.25 7.13
C GLU A 44 12.14 -2.12 8.24
N VAL A 45 11.50 -1.53 9.25
CA VAL A 45 11.09 -2.26 10.47
C VAL A 45 9.60 -2.58 10.42
N ALA A 46 8.76 -1.53 10.41
CA ALA A 46 7.32 -1.67 10.44
C ALA A 46 6.63 -0.48 9.79
N SER A 47 6.21 -0.65 8.55
CA SER A 47 5.29 0.29 7.89
C SER A 47 3.97 0.38 8.67
N TYR A 48 3.26 1.49 8.52
CA TYR A 48 1.95 1.67 9.17
C TYR A 48 0.98 0.54 8.85
N GLY A 49 0.97 0.02 7.61
CA GLY A 49 0.15 -1.13 7.25
C GLY A 49 0.52 -2.40 8.02
N LYS A 50 1.81 -2.65 8.27
CA LYS A 50 2.28 -3.78 9.09
C LYS A 50 1.90 -3.60 10.56
N GLN A 51 2.03 -2.38 11.08
CA GLN A 51 1.65 -2.06 12.46
C GLN A 51 0.14 -2.25 12.68
N LEU A 52 -0.70 -1.64 11.82
CA LEU A 52 -2.15 -1.77 11.87
C LEU A 52 -2.58 -3.22 11.68
N GLY A 53 -1.95 -3.97 10.77
CA GLY A 53 -2.20 -5.40 10.60
C GLY A 53 -2.05 -6.18 11.91
N LYS A 54 -0.98 -5.90 12.67
CA LYS A 54 -0.76 -6.55 13.99
C LYS A 54 -1.81 -6.15 15.03
N VAL A 55 -2.30 -4.92 15.00
CA VAL A 55 -3.39 -4.47 15.88
C VAL A 55 -4.70 -5.18 15.52
N LEU A 56 -5.04 -5.28 14.24
CA LEU A 56 -6.26 -5.97 13.78
C LEU A 56 -6.21 -7.47 14.14
N GLU A 57 -5.07 -8.13 13.90
CA GLU A 57 -4.83 -9.52 14.31
C GLU A 57 -5.06 -9.71 15.82
N ALA A 58 -4.54 -8.80 16.65
CA ALA A 58 -4.71 -8.86 18.10
C ALA A 58 -6.17 -8.66 18.53
N LEU A 59 -6.90 -7.75 17.89
CA LEU A 59 -8.32 -7.51 18.15
C LEU A 59 -9.18 -8.72 17.78
N GLN A 60 -8.91 -9.36 16.64
CA GLN A 60 -9.60 -10.59 16.24
C GLN A 60 -9.32 -11.73 17.22
N ALA A 61 -8.06 -11.92 17.61
CA ALA A 61 -7.70 -12.92 18.62
C ALA A 61 -8.38 -12.66 19.99
N LEU A 62 -8.56 -11.38 20.36
CA LEU A 62 -9.28 -11.01 21.57
C LEU A 62 -10.79 -11.29 21.45
N SER A 63 -11.40 -10.91 20.33
CA SER A 63 -12.80 -11.20 19.98
C SER A 63 -13.12 -12.70 20.13
N GLU A 64 -12.27 -13.57 19.59
CA GLU A 64 -12.42 -15.02 19.69
C GLU A 64 -12.40 -15.53 21.13
N LYS A 65 -11.56 -14.93 21.99
CA LYS A 65 -11.43 -15.31 23.40
C LYS A 65 -12.58 -14.79 24.25
N THR A 66 -13.00 -13.55 24.03
CA THR A 66 -14.06 -12.90 24.81
C THR A 66 -15.46 -13.25 24.30
N LYS A 67 -15.57 -13.86 23.11
CA LYS A 67 -16.83 -14.12 22.41
C LYS A 67 -17.61 -12.84 22.11
N VAL A 68 -16.92 -11.71 22.02
CA VAL A 68 -17.50 -10.42 21.65
C VAL A 68 -17.25 -10.20 20.17
N PRO A 69 -18.29 -10.19 19.31
CA PRO A 69 -18.11 -9.99 17.88
C PRO A 69 -17.60 -8.57 17.57
N LEU A 70 -16.71 -8.47 16.59
CA LEU A 70 -16.16 -7.19 16.09
C LEU A 70 -16.44 -7.04 14.58
N PRO A 71 -17.72 -6.93 14.17
CA PRO A 71 -18.11 -7.01 12.76
C PRO A 71 -17.44 -5.93 11.88
N GLU A 72 -17.17 -4.75 12.42
CA GLU A 72 -16.46 -3.68 11.70
C GLU A 72 -14.98 -4.02 11.46
N ILE A 73 -14.32 -4.63 12.45
CA ILE A 73 -12.93 -5.10 12.33
C ILE A 73 -12.85 -6.23 11.30
N ASP A 74 -13.80 -7.18 11.35
CA ASP A 74 -13.85 -8.29 10.41
C ASP A 74 -14.10 -7.80 8.97
N ALA A 75 -14.99 -6.83 8.79
CA ALA A 75 -15.22 -6.20 7.50
C ALA A 75 -13.97 -5.46 6.98
N LEU A 76 -13.25 -4.75 7.85
CA LEU A 76 -11.99 -4.09 7.49
C LEU A 76 -10.93 -5.09 7.04
N VAL A 77 -10.72 -6.17 7.81
CA VAL A 77 -9.74 -7.22 7.47
C VAL A 77 -10.10 -7.88 6.14
N ALA A 78 -11.36 -8.25 5.93
CA ALA A 78 -11.83 -8.82 4.67
C ALA A 78 -11.62 -7.86 3.48
N GLY A 79 -11.90 -6.57 3.67
CA GLY A 79 -11.68 -5.54 2.65
C GLY A 79 -10.21 -5.43 2.24
N VAL A 80 -9.29 -5.44 3.20
CA VAL A 80 -7.84 -5.40 2.94
C VAL A 80 -7.39 -6.63 2.15
N GLU A 81 -7.82 -7.83 2.54
CA GLU A 81 -7.42 -9.06 1.84
C GLU A 81 -7.98 -9.11 0.42
N ARG A 82 -9.20 -8.62 0.20
CA ARG A 82 -9.76 -8.49 -1.16
C ARG A 82 -8.89 -7.58 -2.04
N VAL A 83 -8.55 -6.38 -1.56
CA VAL A 83 -7.71 -5.45 -2.34
C VAL A 83 -6.33 -6.04 -2.63
N LYS A 84 -5.71 -6.73 -1.66
CA LYS A 84 -4.44 -7.44 -1.89
C LYS A 84 -4.57 -8.53 -2.96
N ALA A 85 -5.67 -9.28 -2.97
CA ALA A 85 -5.91 -10.31 -3.96
C ALA A 85 -6.06 -9.70 -5.37
N GLU A 86 -6.85 -8.64 -5.51
CA GLU A 86 -7.04 -7.90 -6.77
C GLU A 86 -5.70 -7.35 -7.31
N MET A 87 -4.87 -6.79 -6.44
CA MET A 87 -3.54 -6.29 -6.82
C MET A 87 -2.58 -7.38 -7.28
N LYS A 88 -2.62 -8.58 -6.66
CA LYS A 88 -1.80 -9.71 -7.12
C LYS A 88 -2.20 -10.17 -8.53
N VAL A 89 -3.50 -10.18 -8.82
CA VAL A 89 -4.01 -10.51 -10.17
C VAL A 89 -3.56 -9.45 -11.17
N THR A 90 -3.79 -8.18 -10.85
CA THR A 90 -3.38 -7.05 -11.71
C THR A 90 -1.89 -7.07 -12.02
N LEU A 91 -1.04 -7.27 -11.00
CA LEU A 91 0.41 -7.34 -11.18
C LEU A 91 0.83 -8.51 -12.07
N ARG A 92 0.13 -9.66 -11.97
CA ARG A 92 0.38 -10.81 -12.83
C ARG A 92 0.03 -10.48 -14.28
N ASP A 93 -1.15 -9.92 -14.53
CA ASP A 93 -1.61 -9.56 -15.88
C ASP A 93 -0.67 -8.53 -16.52
N GLU A 94 -0.23 -7.53 -15.75
CA GLU A 94 0.76 -6.56 -16.18
C GLU A 94 2.10 -7.20 -16.52
N ALA A 95 2.57 -8.16 -15.71
CA ALA A 95 3.80 -8.90 -15.96
C ALA A 95 3.68 -9.77 -17.22
N GLU A 96 2.56 -10.46 -17.42
CA GLU A 96 2.29 -11.27 -18.62
C GLU A 96 2.27 -10.38 -19.88
N ALA A 97 1.61 -9.22 -19.82
CA ALA A 97 1.60 -8.25 -20.91
C ALA A 97 2.99 -7.68 -21.19
N ALA A 98 3.77 -7.37 -20.15
CA ALA A 98 5.15 -6.90 -20.29
C ALA A 98 6.05 -7.95 -20.92
N LEU A 99 5.95 -9.21 -20.51
CA LEU A 99 6.70 -10.32 -21.11
C LEU A 99 6.31 -10.54 -22.57
N THR A 100 5.01 -10.45 -22.89
CA THR A 100 4.51 -10.54 -24.27
C THR A 100 5.13 -9.45 -25.16
N ARG A 101 5.16 -8.20 -24.67
CA ARG A 101 5.79 -7.07 -25.37
C ARG A 101 7.30 -7.27 -25.53
N LEU A 102 7.98 -7.76 -24.50
CA LEU A 102 9.41 -8.04 -24.55
C LEU A 102 9.70 -9.08 -25.64
N LYS A 103 8.97 -10.19 -25.67
CA LYS A 103 9.14 -11.23 -26.69
C LYS A 103 8.97 -10.70 -28.12
N ALA A 104 8.01 -9.79 -28.33
CA ALA A 104 7.74 -9.23 -29.66
C ALA A 104 8.84 -8.30 -30.18
N VAL A 105 9.61 -7.66 -29.29
CA VAL A 105 10.65 -6.69 -29.65
C VAL A 105 12.05 -7.29 -29.55
N ASP A 106 12.27 -8.19 -28.60
CA ASP A 106 13.54 -8.84 -28.32
C ASP A 106 13.31 -10.23 -27.69
N GLU A 107 13.31 -11.25 -28.54
CA GLU A 107 13.06 -12.64 -28.11
C GLU A 107 14.21 -13.19 -27.25
N ALA A 108 15.46 -12.80 -27.52
CA ALA A 108 16.62 -13.25 -26.75
C ALA A 108 16.60 -12.71 -25.31
N ALA A 109 16.26 -11.42 -25.13
CA ALA A 109 16.07 -10.84 -23.80
C ALA A 109 14.88 -11.46 -23.05
N TRP A 110 13.81 -11.81 -23.76
CA TRP A 110 12.68 -12.54 -23.16
C TRP A 110 13.10 -13.92 -22.65
N GLU A 111 13.84 -14.70 -23.45
CA GLU A 111 14.36 -16.01 -23.03
C GLU A 111 15.27 -15.92 -21.81
N GLU A 112 16.11 -14.89 -21.71
CA GLU A 112 16.94 -14.66 -20.54
C GLU A 112 16.11 -14.37 -19.27
N VAL A 113 15.08 -13.52 -19.37
CA VAL A 113 14.22 -13.15 -18.23
C VAL A 113 13.39 -14.35 -17.75
N VAL A 114 12.89 -15.18 -18.66
CA VAL A 114 12.12 -16.38 -18.31
C VAL A 114 13.06 -17.50 -17.81
N GLY A 115 14.22 -17.67 -18.44
CA GLY A 115 15.22 -18.68 -18.08
C GLY A 115 15.87 -18.48 -16.72
N ARG A 116 16.04 -17.23 -16.26
CA ARG A 116 16.50 -16.94 -14.88
C ARG A 116 15.51 -17.35 -13.78
N LYS A 117 14.26 -17.65 -14.13
CA LYS A 117 13.20 -18.03 -13.17
C LYS A 117 13.00 -19.56 -13.08
N GLY A 118 13.70 -20.36 -13.87
CA GLY A 118 13.75 -21.83 -13.75
C GLY A 118 14.88 -22.28 -12.85
#